data_AF-A0A6J1WPF1-F1
#
_entry.id   AF-A0A6J1WPF1-F1
#
_cell.length_a   1.000
_cell.length_b   1.000
_cell.length_c   1.000
_cell.angle_alpha   90.00
_cell.angle_beta   90.00
_cell.angle_gamma   90.00
#
_symmetry.space_group_name_H-M   'P 1'
#
loop_
_entity.id
_entity.type
_entity.pdbx_description
1 polymer ?
#
loop_
_entity_poly.entity_id
_entity_poly.type
_entity_poly.pdbx_seq_one_letter_code
_entity_poly.pdbx_strand_id
1 'polypeptide(L)' 'MMASYYITMYKLLLGVAVFGFVSSAPTLKSAENVRIVGGEDVEISEAPYQASILYLGRHSCGGAIISKNIIVTAAHCMMA' A
#
# COMPACT_ATOMS: atom_id res chain seq x y z
N MET A 1 -16.98 -46.84 3.00
CA MET A 1 -16.91 -45.85 4.11
C MET A 1 -15.68 -44.95 4.01
N MET A 2 -14.46 -45.51 4.04
CA MET A 2 -13.20 -44.75 4.14
C MET A 2 -12.91 -43.80 2.97
N ALA A 3 -13.16 -44.22 1.71
CA ALA A 3 -12.94 -43.36 0.55
C ALA A 3 -13.82 -42.09 0.55
N SER A 4 -15.08 -42.21 1.00
CA SER A 4 -15.99 -41.07 1.13
C SER A 4 -15.53 -40.09 2.21
N TYR A 5 -14.97 -40.59 3.31
CA TYR A 5 -14.37 -39.77 4.37
C TYR A 5 -13.18 -38.95 3.84
N TYR A 6 -12.23 -39.58 3.13
CA TYR A 6 -11.08 -38.86 2.56
C TYR A 6 -11.48 -37.85 1.48
N ILE A 7 -12.47 -38.16 0.65
CA ILE A 7 -13.00 -37.23 -0.36
C ILE A 7 -13.67 -36.01 0.30
N THR A 8 -14.48 -36.24 1.34
CA THR A 8 -15.13 -35.16 2.10
C THR A 8 -14.09 -34.31 2.82
N MET A 9 -13.08 -34.93 3.42
CA MET A 9 -11.96 -34.26 4.07
C MET A 9 -11.18 -33.39 3.09
N TYR A 10 -10.84 -33.89 1.90
CA TYR A 10 -10.09 -33.12 0.89
C TYR A 10 -10.89 -31.92 0.37
N LYS A 11 -12.20 -32.07 0.15
CA LYS A 11 -13.09 -30.96 -0.22
C LYS A 11 -13.12 -29.87 0.87
N LEU A 12 -13.16 -30.27 2.13
CA LEU A 12 -13.20 -29.35 3.26
C LEU A 12 -11.86 -28.61 3.41
N LEU A 13 -10.74 -29.32 3.27
CA LEU A 13 -9.40 -28.73 3.28
C LEU A 13 -9.20 -27.73 2.13
N LEU A 14 -9.62 -28.07 0.90
CA LEU A 14 -9.58 -27.16 -0.23
C LEU A 14 -10.46 -25.92 0.00
N GLY A 15 -11.67 -26.11 0.53
CA GLY A 15 -12.57 -25.00 0.86
C GLY A 15 -11.96 -24.02 1.87
N VAL A 16 -11.34 -24.54 2.94
CA VAL A 16 -10.66 -23.73 3.96
C VAL A 16 -9.44 -23.02 3.37
N ALA A 17 -8.64 -23.70 2.54
CA ALA A 17 -7.47 -23.10 1.90
C ALA A 17 -7.86 -21.94 0.97
N VAL A 18 -8.90 -22.12 0.15
CA VAL A 18 -9.42 -21.06 -0.74
C VAL A 18 -9.97 -19.89 0.06
N PHE A 19 -10.77 -20.16 1.10
CA PHE A 19 -11.32 -19.10 1.95
C PHE A 19 -10.22 -18.31 2.66
N GLY A 20 -9.22 -19.00 3.20
CA GLY A 20 -8.06 -18.38 3.84
C GLY A 20 -7.30 -17.47 2.87
N PHE A 21 -7.07 -17.91 1.63
CA PHE A 21 -6.41 -17.11 0.60
C PHE A 21 -7.23 -15.86 0.21
N VAL A 22 -8.53 -16.01 -0.03
CA VAL A 22 -9.41 -14.87 -0.36
C VAL A 22 -9.46 -13.85 0.78
N SER A 23 -9.51 -14.31 2.03
CA SER A 23 -9.57 -13.43 3.21
C SER A 23 -8.29 -12.65 3.46
N SER A 24 -7.14 -13.18 3.01
CA SER A 24 -5.83 -12.57 3.16
C SER A 24 -5.32 -11.90 1.88
N ALA A 25 -6.11 -11.93 0.81
CA ALA A 25 -5.85 -11.13 -0.37
C ALA A 25 -5.84 -9.65 0.07
N PRO A 26 -4.78 -8.89 -0.25
CA PRO A 26 -4.72 -7.49 0.10
C PRO A 26 -5.89 -6.76 -0.58
N THR A 27 -6.72 -6.09 0.21
CA THR A 27 -7.67 -5.12 -0.32
C THR A 27 -6.87 -4.03 -1.03
N LEU A 28 -7.26 -3.70 -2.27
CA LEU A 28 -6.65 -2.65 -3.06
C LEU A 28 -6.62 -1.37 -2.22
N LYS A 29 -5.41 -0.97 -1.82
CA LYS A 29 -5.00 0.28 -1.15
C LYS A 29 -6.16 1.12 -0.64
N SER A 30 -6.44 1.03 0.66
CA SER A 30 -7.32 1.96 1.36
C SER A 30 -7.01 3.38 0.90
N ALA A 31 -8.04 4.10 0.43
CA ALA A 31 -7.99 5.51 0.09
C ALA A 31 -7.78 6.35 1.37
N GLU A 32 -6.67 6.14 2.07
CA GLU A 32 -6.32 6.90 3.27
C GLU A 32 -6.01 8.33 2.81
N ASN A 33 -7.06 9.16 2.83
CA ASN A 33 -7.07 10.58 2.52
C ASN A 33 -6.61 10.94 1.10
N VAL A 34 -7.54 10.92 0.14
CA VAL A 34 -7.35 11.60 -1.15
C VAL A 34 -7.19 13.10 -0.88
N ARG A 35 -5.94 13.57 -0.79
CA ARG A 35 -5.59 14.98 -0.58
C ARG A 35 -5.44 15.76 -1.89
N ILE A 36 -5.40 15.06 -3.02
CA ILE A 36 -5.22 15.64 -4.37
C ILE A 36 -6.57 15.58 -5.10
N VAL A 37 -7.20 16.73 -5.34
CA VAL A 37 -8.52 16.84 -5.98
C VAL A 37 -8.35 17.08 -7.47
N GLY A 38 -9.00 16.24 -8.30
CA GLY A 38 -8.98 16.37 -9.76
C GLY A 38 -7.67 15.94 -10.43
N GLY A 39 -6.76 15.31 -9.69
CA GLY A 39 -5.56 14.71 -10.25
C GLY A 39 -5.81 13.31 -10.80
N GLU A 40 -4.76 12.73 -11.38
CA GLU A 40 -4.69 11.35 -11.81
C GLU A 40 -3.51 10.65 -11.14
N ASP A 41 -3.57 9.32 -11.09
CA ASP A 41 -2.45 8.52 -10.60
C ASP A 41 -1.29 8.59 -11.58
N VAL A 42 -0.07 8.74 -11.05
CA VAL A 42 1.17 8.77 -11.83
C VAL A 42 2.20 7.84 -11.22
N GLU A 43 3.07 7.28 -12.07
CA GLU A 43 4.21 6.50 -11.62
C GLU A 43 5.33 7.42 -11.11
N ILE A 44 6.14 6.95 -10.15
CA ILE A 44 7.26 7.76 -9.61
C ILE A 44 8.31 8.07 -10.69
N SER A 45 8.38 7.28 -11.76
CA SER A 45 9.22 7.54 -12.93
C SER A 45 8.83 8.82 -13.68
N GLU A 46 7.58 9.26 -13.57
CA GLU A 46 7.07 10.47 -14.24
C GLU A 46 7.35 11.73 -13.41
N ALA A 47 7.47 11.58 -12.09
CA ALA A 47 7.84 12.66 -11.16
C ALA A 47 9.04 12.25 -10.27
N PRO A 48 10.22 11.98 -10.85
CA PRO A 48 11.36 11.38 -10.12
C PRO A 48 11.96 12.30 -9.05
N TYR A 49 11.63 13.60 -9.08
CA TYR A 49 11.99 14.56 -8.05
C TYR A 49 11.13 14.41 -6.79
N GLN A 50 9.97 13.76 -6.84
CA GLN A 50 9.03 13.72 -5.73
C GLN A 50 9.57 12.92 -4.54
N ALA A 51 9.50 13.50 -3.35
CA ALA A 51 9.93 12.87 -2.10
C ALA A 51 8.81 12.86 -1.05
N SER A 52 8.75 11.79 -0.27
CA SER A 52 7.84 11.65 0.88
C SER A 52 8.61 11.93 2.17
N ILE A 53 8.18 12.94 2.93
CA ILE A 53 8.74 13.27 4.24
C ILE A 53 7.95 12.50 5.30
N LEU A 54 8.64 11.62 6.02
CA LEU A 54 8.04 10.75 7.02
C LEU A 54 8.27 11.30 8.44
N TYR A 55 7.21 11.31 9.24
CA TYR A 55 7.28 11.53 10.68
C TYR A 55 6.82 10.27 11.40
N LEU A 56 7.69 9.70 12.25
CA LEU A 56 7.45 8.42 12.94
C LEU A 56 6.98 7.28 11.99
N GLY A 57 7.56 7.24 10.78
CA GLY A 57 7.24 6.23 9.76
C GLY A 57 5.97 6.50 8.96
N ARG A 58 5.26 7.62 9.17
CA ARG A 58 4.05 7.99 8.41
C ARG A 58 4.29 9.20 7.53
N HIS A 59 3.68 9.22 6.34
CA HIS A 59 3.74 10.37 5.43
C HIS A 59 3.15 11.61 6.11
N SER A 60 3.93 12.69 6.16
CA SER A 60 3.53 13.96 6.74
C SER A 60 3.44 15.05 5.68
N CYS A 61 4.49 15.21 4.86
CA CYS A 61 4.60 16.23 3.83
C CYS A 61 5.28 15.72 2.55
N GLY A 62 5.19 16.51 1.49
CA GLY A 62 5.99 16.33 0.27
C GLY A 62 7.31 17.12 0.29
N GLY A 63 8.18 16.80 -0.67
CA GLY A 63 9.39 17.54 -0.99
C GLY A 63 9.87 17.24 -2.41
N ALA A 64 10.86 18.00 -2.90
CA ALA A 64 11.45 17.79 -4.21
C ALA A 64 12.98 17.64 -4.13
N ILE A 65 13.52 16.64 -4.81
CA ILE A 65 14.97 16.44 -4.96
C ILE A 65 15.51 17.50 -5.92
N ILE A 66 16.42 18.34 -5.43
CA ILE A 66 17.06 19.41 -6.23
C ILE A 66 18.55 19.18 -6.47
N SER A 67 19.16 18.26 -5.73
CA SER A 67 20.51 17.74 -6.01
C SER A 67 20.70 16.39 -5.35
N LYS A 68 21.87 15.76 -5.56
CA LYS A 68 22.22 14.43 -5.05
C LYS A 68 21.90 14.24 -3.55
N ASN A 69 22.06 15.28 -2.73
CA ASN A 69 21.90 15.20 -1.27
C ASN A 69 20.97 16.28 -0.71
N ILE A 70 20.16 16.94 -1.56
CA ILE A 70 19.31 18.06 -1.12
C ILE A 70 17.88 17.85 -1.60
N ILE A 71 16.96 17.86 -0.63
CA ILE A 71 15.51 17.92 -0.84
C ILE A 71 15.02 19.28 -0.35
N VAL A 72 14.22 19.95 -1.18
CA VAL A 72 13.49 21.17 -0.77
C VAL A 72 12.08 20.80 -0.28
N THR A 73 11.62 21.47 0.76
CA THR A 73 10.27 21.32 1.33
C THR A 73 9.80 22.63 1.96
N ALA A 74 8.54 22.67 2.39
CA ALA A 74 8.00 23.81 3.13
C ALA A 74 8.58 23.85 4.56
N ALA A 75 8.92 25.04 5.05
CA ALA A 75 9.50 25.20 6.39
C ALA A 75 8.57 24.68 7.51
N HIS A 76 7.25 24.85 7.36
CA HIS A 76 6.28 24.37 8.36
C HIS A 76 6.21 22.84 8.45
N CYS A 77 6.73 22.10 7.46
CA CYS A 77 6.78 20.65 7.53
C CYS A 77 7.85 20.13 8.51
N MET A 78 8.79 20.99 8.92
CA MET A 78 9.87 20.66 9.86
C MET A 78 9.67 21.23 11.26
N MET A 79 8.75 22.19 11.43
CA MET A 79 8.52 22.91 12.69
C MET A 79 7.03 22.90 13.07
N ALA A 80 6.39 21.73 12.96
CA ALA A 80 5.01 21.55 13.39
C ALA A 80 4.90 21.48 14.92
#